data_AF-X0P9U1-F1
#
_entry.id   AF-X0P9U1-F1
#
_cell.length_a   1.000
_cell.length_b   1.000
_cell.length_c   1.000
_cell.angle_alpha   90.00
_cell.angle_beta   90.00
_cell.angle_gamma   90.00
#
_symmetry.space_group_name_H-M   'P 1'
#
loop_
_entity.id
_entity.type
_entity.pdbx_description
1 polymer ?
#
loop_
_entity_poly.entity_id
_entity_poly.type
_entity_poly.pdbx_seq_one_letter_code
_entity_poly.pdbx_strand_id
1 'polypeptide(L)' 'MDTIAEKLLDDNAVIIKLDKLDIKSAERMVDFLNGVLFAIHGNINRLDKNIFICSPKNFKVTK' A
#
# COMPACT_ATOMS: atom_id res chain seq x y z
N MET A 1 1.54 3.42 11.06
CA MET A 1 1.65 3.76 9.62
C MET A 1 3.10 3.83 9.21
N ASP A 2 3.95 4.41 10.07
CA ASP A 2 5.39 4.53 9.91
C ASP A 2 6.06 3.23 9.42
N THR A 3 5.68 2.07 9.98
CA THR A 3 6.25 0.77 9.58
C THR A 3 5.91 0.33 8.14
N ILE A 4 4.77 0.76 7.56
CA ILE A 4 4.44 0.43 6.16
C ILE A 4 5.24 1.32 5.22
N ALA A 5 5.35 2.61 5.55
CA ALA A 5 6.14 3.56 4.77
C ALA A 5 7.63 3.21 4.80
N GLU A 6 8.18 2.87 5.97
CA GLU A 6 9.56 2.39 6.15
C GLU A 6 9.83 1.15 5.29
N LYS A 7 8.96 0.13 5.34
CA LYS A 7 9.11 -1.06 4.50
C LYS A 7 9.14 -0.74 3.01
N LEU A 8 8.26 0.16 2.56
CA LEU A 8 8.21 0.59 1.16
C LEU A 8 9.46 1.39 0.76
N LEU A 9 10.03 2.18 1.67
CA LEU A 9 11.30 2.90 1.47
C LEU A 9 12.50 1.95 1.44
N ASP A 10 12.46 0.85 2.20
CA ASP A 10 13.45 -0.22 2.20
C ASP A 10 13.29 -1.21 1.02
N ASP A 11 12.61 -0.80 -0.05
CA ASP A 11 12.32 -1.59 -1.25
C ASP A 11 11.52 -2.90 -1.01
N ASN A 12 10.80 -3.00 0.11
CA ASN A 12 9.93 -4.15 0.42
C ASN A 12 8.48 -3.87 0.02
N ALA A 13 7.88 -4.76 -0.77
CA ALA A 13 6.43 -4.74 -1.01
C ALA A 13 5.66 -5.15 0.25
N VAL A 14 4.47 -4.56 0.43
CA VAL A 14 3.61 -4.79 1.60
C VAL A 14 2.21 -5.14 1.13
N ILE A 15 1.65 -6.22 1.68
CA ILE A 15 0.23 -6.55 1.54
C ILE A 15 -0.50 -6.06 2.78
N ILE A 16 -1.61 -5.36 2.56
CA ILE A 16 -2.47 -4.83 3.61
C ILE A 16 -3.89 -5.33 3.43
N LYS A 17 -4.53 -5.63 4.56
CA LYS A 17 -5.93 -6.05 4.64
C LYS A 17 -6.69 -5.07 5.52
N LEU A 18 -7.69 -4.42 4.95
CA LEU A 18 -8.47 -3.35 5.59
C LEU A 18 -9.83 -3.84 6.12
N ASP A 19 -10.05 -5.16 6.19
CA ASP A 19 -11.31 -5.79 6.61
C ASP A 19 -11.83 -5.35 7.99
N LYS A 20 -10.92 -4.91 8.86
CA LYS A 20 -11.24 -4.47 10.24
C LYS A 20 -11.45 -2.97 10.37
N LEU A 21 -11.28 -2.21 9.29
CA LEU A 21 -11.50 -0.76 9.28
C LEU A 21 -12.92 -0.45 8.81
N ASP A 22 -13.51 0.59 9.39
CA ASP A 22 -14.70 1.19 8.79
C ASP A 22 -14.35 1.85 7.45
N ILE A 23 -15.37 2.13 6.64
CA ILE A 23 -15.21 2.66 5.28
C ILE A 23 -14.37 3.94 5.27
N LYS A 24 -14.62 4.88 6.21
CA LYS A 24 -13.90 6.16 6.23
C LYS A 24 -12.45 5.97 6.63
N SER A 25 -12.17 5.09 7.59
CA SER A 25 -10.80 4.77 7.99
C SER A 25 -10.03 4.06 6.87
N ALA A 26 -10.69 3.16 6.13
CA ALA A 26 -10.10 2.48 4.98
C ALA A 26 -9.76 3.47 3.85
N GLU A 27 -10.66 4.39 3.53
CA GLU A 27 -10.41 5.46 2.53
C GLU A 27 -9.21 6.32 2.92
N ARG A 28 -9.16 6.81 4.18
CA ARG A 28 -8.01 7.59 4.69
C ARG A 28 -6.70 6.81 4.63
N MET A 29 -6.73 5.51 4.89
CA MET A 29 -5.55 4.67 4.82
C MET A 29 -5.06 4.51 3.37
N VAL A 30 -5.98 4.35 2.41
CA VAL A 30 -5.65 4.31 0.99
C VAL A 30 -5.06 5.64 0.53
N ASP A 31 -5.64 6.77 0.93
CA ASP A 31 -5.11 8.11 0.61
C ASP A 31 -3.70 8.33 1.16
N PHE A 32 -3.44 7.92 2.40
CA PHE A 32 -2.10 7.96 2.99
C PHE A 32 -1.09 7.15 2.15
N LEU A 33 -1.45 5.93 1.77
CA LEU A 33 -0.57 5.05 1.00
C LEU A 33 -0.32 5.59 -0.40
N ASN A 34 -1.33 6.17 -1.04
CA ASN A 34 -1.18 6.87 -2.32
C ASN A 34 -0.15 8.00 -2.20
N GLY A 35 -0.17 8.77 -1.11
CA GLY A 35 0.83 9.81 -0.85
C GLY A 35 2.26 9.27 -0.73
N VAL A 36 2.45 8.19 0.05
CA VAL A 36 3.75 7.54 0.21
C VAL A 36 4.26 6.97 -1.12
N LEU A 37 3.42 6.21 -1.81
CA LEU A 37 3.79 5.56 -3.07
C LEU A 37 4.07 6.57 -4.18
N PHE A 38 3.30 7.66 -4.23
CA PHE A 38 3.57 8.76 -5.16
C PHE A 38 4.97 9.35 -4.93
N ALA A 39 5.37 9.58 -3.67
CA ALA A 39 6.66 10.13 -3.33
C ALA A 39 7.84 9.22 -3.72
N ILE A 40 7.65 7.90 -3.68
CA ILE A 40 8.71 6.91 -4.00
C ILE A 40 8.58 6.30 -5.42
N HIS A 41 7.69 6.83 -6.25
CA HIS A 41 7.32 6.24 -7.55
C HIS A 41 6.92 4.75 -7.47
N GLY A 42 6.27 4.37 -6.38
CA GLY A 42 5.68 3.07 -6.16
C GLY A 42 4.30 2.94 -6.78
N ASN A 43 3.66 1.82 -6.51
CA ASN A 43 2.35 1.47 -7.05
C ASN A 43 1.48 0.78 -6.00
N ILE A 44 0.16 0.98 -6.06
CA ILE A 44 -0.82 0.28 -5.23
C ILE A 44 -1.81 -0.43 -6.15
N ASN A 45 -2.02 -1.72 -5.90
CA ASN A 45 -2.96 -2.53 -6.67
C ASN A 45 -3.89 -3.27 -5.71
N ARG A 46 -5.17 -3.35 -6.08
CA ARG A 46 -6.14 -4.15 -5.35
C ARG A 46 -5.97 -5.61 -5.73
N LEU A 47 -5.77 -6.49 -4.75
CA LEU A 47 -5.75 -7.94 -4.95
C LEU A 47 -7.15 -8.54 -4.78
N ASP A 48 -7.91 -8.06 -3.78
CA ASP A 48 -9.28 -8.51 -3.48
C ASP A 48 -10.04 -7.39 -2.75
N LYS A 49 -11.31 -7.63 -2.39
CA LYS A 49 -12.10 -6.74 -1.51
C LYS A 49 -11.29 -6.44 -0.25
N ASN A 50 -10.98 -5.17 -0.05
CA ASN A 50 -10.21 -4.64 1.09
C ASN A 50 -8.78 -5.20 1.22
N ILE A 51 -8.24 -5.88 0.21
CA ILE A 51 -6.85 -6.35 0.19
C ILE A 51 -6.08 -5.63 -0.92
N PHE A 52 -4.96 -5.02 -0.55
CA PHE A 52 -4.12 -4.26 -1.48
C PHE A 52 -2.66 -4.69 -1.34
N ILE A 53 -1.95 -4.65 -2.46
CA ILE A 53 -0.48 -4.73 -2.49
C ILE A 53 0.07 -3.35 -2.81
N CYS A 54 0.99 -2.89 -1.97
CA CYS A 54 1.79 -1.69 -2.16
C CYS A 54 3.20 -2.15 -2.54
N SER A 55 3.70 -1.69 -3.68
CA SER A 55 4.97 -2.12 -4.27
C SER A 55 5.84 -0.91 -4.58
N PRO A 56 7.11 -0.87 -4.14
CA PRO A 56 8.04 0.20 -4.50
C PRO A 56 8.42 0.14 -5.98
N LYS A 57 9.08 1.19 -6.49
CA LYS A 57 9.35 1.40 -7.93
C LYS A 57 9.91 0.18 -8.66
N ASN A 58 10.83 -0.54 -8.03
CA ASN A 58 11.57 -1.65 -8.67
C ASN A 58 10.90 -3.02 -8.47
N PHE A 59 9.75 -3.08 -7.81
CA PHE A 59 9.10 -4.35 -7.49
C PHE A 59 8.18 -4.80 -8.63
N LYS A 60 8.52 -5.94 -9.25
CA LYS A 60 7.74 -6.52 -10.36
C LYS A 60 6.77 -7.57 -9.82
N VAL A 61 5.48 -7.25 -9.81
CA VAL A 61 4.42 -8.24 -9.52
C VAL A 61 4.29 -9.17 -10.74
N THR A 62 4.54 -10.46 -10.54
CA THR A 62 4.30 -11.52 -11.55
C THR A 62 3.04 -12.28 -11.18
N LYS A 63 2.27 -12.66 -12.20
CA LYS A 63 0.93 -13.28 -12.08
C LYS A 63 1.03 -14.79 -12.01
#